data_AF-A0A660RZQ7-F1
#
_entry.id   AF-A0A660RZQ7-F1
#
_cell.length_a   1.000
_cell.length_b   1.000
_cell.length_c   1.000
_cell.angle_alpha   90.00
_cell.angle_beta   90.00
_cell.angle_gamma   90.00
#
_symmetry.space_group_name_H-M   'P 1'
#
loop_
_entity.id
_entity.type
_entity.pdbx_description
1 polymer ?
#
loop_
_entity_poly.entity_id
_entity_poly.type
_entity_poly.pdbx_seq_one_letter_code
_entity_poly.pdbx_strand_id
1 'polypeptide(L)'
;IGILLFFYLTISSLFDLLDFKIFWFLNLRTYILALAIIIEGYFIGFQKWILNEYCLYCLIVAALLFLCFLLDYKLPLKEKILFSGTYASKDITIYKIAILGSFSLFFATSLVKIPFKPLKLNYPILIYEKNCHFCKEVEKFAKKHNIPLNLYKADEVISLVRLLNYNNIPILIYKENGKTIVIEGAEDIKNWLKKKYQKTEVKKQKEEKFQDIFKTIGKQNFLIKNDATSRSTCAIDQSQPCE
;
A
#
# COMPACT_ATOMS: atom_id res chain seq x y z
N ILE A 1 11.61 11.84 -14.93
CA ILE A 1 12.99 11.61 -14.42
C ILE A 1 13.56 10.29 -14.93
N GLY A 2 12.89 9.14 -14.69
CA GLY A 2 13.37 7.83 -15.17
C GLY A 2 13.65 7.76 -16.68
N ILE A 3 12.76 8.31 -17.51
CA ILE A 3 12.94 8.35 -18.98
C ILE A 3 14.21 9.13 -19.39
N LEU A 4 14.46 10.29 -18.76
CA LEU A 4 15.64 11.11 -19.05
C LEU A 4 16.94 10.38 -18.66
N LEU A 5 16.91 9.69 -17.52
CA LEU A 5 18.04 8.93 -16.99
C LEU A 5 18.32 7.71 -17.88
N PHE A 6 17.28 7.00 -18.31
CA PHE A 6 17.39 5.90 -19.26
C PHE A 6 17.94 6.37 -20.61
N PHE A 7 17.41 7.47 -21.16
CA PHE A 7 17.88 8.06 -22.41
C PHE A 7 19.36 8.47 -22.33
N TYR A 8 19.79 9.08 -21.21
CA TYR A 8 21.19 9.40 -20.96
C TYR A 8 22.07 8.14 -20.92
N LEU A 9 21.65 7.08 -20.23
CA LEU A 9 22.39 5.81 -20.16
C LEU A 9 22.48 5.14 -21.54
N THR A 10 21.41 5.15 -22.33
CA THR A 10 21.40 4.60 -23.70
C THR A 10 22.34 5.38 -24.62
N ILE A 11 22.28 6.71 -24.60
CA ILE A 11 23.17 7.56 -25.40
C ILE A 11 24.63 7.38 -24.97
N SER A 12 24.89 7.37 -23.67
CA SER A 12 26.24 7.16 -23.15
C SER A 12 26.78 5.77 -23.52
N SER A 13 25.94 4.73 -23.52
CA SER A 13 26.32 3.40 -23.98
C SER A 13 26.52 3.32 -25.49
N LEU A 14 25.77 4.09 -26.29
CA LEU A 14 25.90 4.16 -27.74
C LEU A 14 27.19 4.90 -28.15
N PHE A 15 27.53 6.00 -27.47
CA PHE A 15 28.79 6.71 -27.69
C PHE A 15 30.01 5.86 -27.38
N ASP A 16 29.93 5.01 -26.35
CA ASP A 16 30.97 4.04 -25.99
C ASP A 16 31.13 2.96 -27.09
N LEU A 17 30.04 2.57 -27.74
CA LEU A 17 30.05 1.62 -28.87
C LEU A 17 30.61 2.23 -30.16
N LEU A 18 30.43 3.55 -30.34
CA LEU A 18 30.92 4.32 -31.49
C LEU A 18 32.35 4.84 -31.32
N ASP A 19 33.10 4.39 -30.30
CA ASP A 19 34.47 4.80 -29.99
C ASP A 19 34.66 6.33 -29.83
N PHE A 20 33.60 7.08 -29.50
CA PHE A 20 33.68 8.51 -29.21
C PHE A 20 34.22 8.72 -27.79
N LYS A 21 35.55 8.87 -27.69
CA LYS A 21 36.27 8.92 -26.41
C LYS A 21 36.12 10.24 -25.67
N ILE A 22 35.24 10.27 -24.67
CA ILE A 22 35.22 11.34 -23.66
C ILE A 22 35.26 10.71 -22.26
N PHE A 23 36.47 10.66 -21.68
CA PHE A 23 36.75 10.09 -20.35
C PHE A 23 35.78 10.57 -19.25
N TRP A 24 35.36 11.85 -19.32
CA TRP A 24 34.43 12.44 -18.36
C TRP A 24 33.03 11.80 -18.38
N PHE A 25 32.52 11.46 -19.58
CA PHE A 25 31.20 10.85 -19.74
C PHE A 25 31.16 9.41 -19.18
N LEU A 26 32.25 8.66 -19.35
CA LEU A 26 32.35 7.28 -18.86
C LEU A 26 32.34 7.23 -17.32
N ASN A 27 33.11 8.10 -16.66
CA ASN A 27 33.08 8.19 -15.20
C ASN A 27 31.72 8.66 -14.69
N LEU A 28 31.12 9.67 -15.33
CA LEU A 28 29.80 10.17 -14.97
C LEU A 28 28.71 9.08 -15.09
N ARG A 29 28.79 8.23 -16.12
CA ARG A 29 27.92 7.05 -16.28
C ARG A 29 28.02 6.12 -15.08
N THR A 30 29.23 5.73 -14.67
CA THR A 30 29.44 4.83 -13.54
C THR A 30 28.88 5.41 -12.23
N TYR A 31 29.06 6.71 -11.98
CA TYR A 31 28.48 7.37 -10.79
C TYR A 31 26.96 7.39 -10.82
N ILE A 32 26.35 7.74 -11.96
CA ILE A 32 24.89 7.77 -12.12
C ILE A 32 24.31 6.37 -11.93
N LEU A 33 24.94 5.35 -12.51
CA LEU A 33 24.50 3.96 -12.40
C LEU A 33 24.64 3.43 -10.97
N ALA A 34 25.73 3.76 -10.28
CA ALA A 34 25.92 3.44 -8.87
C ALA A 34 24.83 4.07 -7.98
N LEU A 35 24.51 5.34 -8.21
CA LEU A 35 23.44 6.03 -7.48
C LEU A 35 22.06 5.43 -7.78
N ALA A 36 21.79 5.09 -9.04
CA ALA A 36 20.54 4.45 -9.44
C ALA A 36 20.33 3.12 -8.70
N ILE A 37 21.35 2.26 -8.62
CA ILE A 37 21.29 0.98 -7.89
C ILE A 37 20.98 1.19 -6.40
N ILE A 38 21.62 2.18 -5.77
CA ILE A 38 21.37 2.51 -4.36
C ILE A 38 19.89 2.90 -4.16
N ILE A 39 19.37 3.77 -5.03
CA ILE A 39 17.97 4.24 -4.97
C ILE A 39 16.98 3.09 -5.23
N GLU A 40 17.26 2.21 -6.19
CA GLU A 40 16.42 1.03 -6.46
C GLU A 40 16.38 0.08 -5.25
N GLY A 41 17.49 -0.07 -4.52
CA GLY A 41 17.53 -0.82 -3.26
C GLY A 41 16.51 -0.31 -2.23
N TYR A 42 16.33 1.02 -2.15
CA TYR A 42 15.29 1.62 -1.32
C TYR A 42 13.88 1.33 -1.86
N PHE A 43 13.62 1.48 -3.16
CA PHE A 43 12.29 1.25 -3.73
C PHE A 43 11.83 -0.20 -3.62
N ILE A 44 12.71 -1.17 -3.89
CA ILE A 44 12.42 -2.59 -3.72
C ILE A 44 12.11 -2.90 -2.25
N GLY A 45 12.90 -2.31 -1.33
CA GLY A 45 12.66 -2.42 0.11
C GLY A 45 11.31 -1.85 0.52
N PHE A 46 10.97 -0.66 0.03
CA PHE A 46 9.69 -0.01 0.27
C PHE A 46 8.50 -0.87 -0.20
N GLN A 47 8.57 -1.41 -1.43
CA GLN A 47 7.55 -2.30 -1.98
C GLN A 47 7.38 -3.56 -1.13
N LYS A 48 8.49 -4.20 -0.73
CA LYS A 48 8.46 -5.43 0.05
C LYS A 48 7.93 -5.21 1.47
N TRP A 49 8.46 -4.22 2.19
CA TRP A 49 8.26 -4.11 3.64
C TRP A 49 7.11 -3.21 4.05
N ILE A 50 6.78 -2.19 3.24
CA ILE A 50 5.76 -1.19 3.56
C ILE A 50 4.46 -1.48 2.81
N LEU A 51 4.53 -1.72 1.49
CA LEU A 51 3.34 -1.98 0.68
C LEU A 51 2.89 -3.45 0.73
N ASN A 52 3.78 -4.39 1.02
CA ASN A 52 3.56 -5.84 0.91
C ASN A 52 3.11 -6.30 -0.50
N GLU A 53 3.28 -5.45 -1.51
CA GLU A 53 2.91 -5.69 -2.90
C GLU A 53 4.09 -5.33 -3.80
N TYR A 54 4.25 -6.07 -4.90
CA TYR A 54 5.31 -5.83 -5.87
C TYR A 54 4.75 -5.21 -7.14
N CYS A 55 5.34 -4.11 -7.59
CA CYS A 55 5.03 -3.56 -8.91
C CYS A 55 5.91 -4.24 -9.96
N LEU A 56 5.27 -4.95 -10.90
CA LEU A 56 5.95 -5.68 -11.99
C LEU A 56 6.82 -4.75 -12.85
N TYR A 57 6.29 -3.59 -13.23
CA TYR A 57 7.02 -2.58 -14.00
C TYR A 57 8.29 -2.11 -13.27
N CYS A 58 8.19 -1.77 -11.98
CA CYS A 58 9.34 -1.35 -11.19
C CYS A 58 10.39 -2.45 -11.07
N LEU A 59 9.98 -3.71 -10.89
CA LEU A 59 10.92 -4.84 -10.84
C LEU A 59 11.65 -5.04 -12.17
N ILE A 60 10.97 -4.86 -13.30
CA ILE A 60 11.60 -4.94 -14.62
C ILE A 60 12.65 -3.82 -14.78
N VAL A 61 12.31 -2.58 -14.42
CA VAL A 61 13.25 -1.45 -14.48
C VAL A 61 14.45 -1.68 -13.57
N ALA A 62 14.23 -2.12 -12.34
CA ALA A 62 15.31 -2.43 -11.41
C ALA A 62 16.20 -3.57 -11.92
N ALA A 63 15.62 -4.63 -12.51
CA ALA A 63 16.38 -5.72 -13.11
C ALA A 63 17.23 -5.24 -14.30
N LEU A 64 16.70 -4.35 -15.15
CA LEU A 64 17.44 -3.74 -16.24
C LEU A 64 18.60 -2.89 -15.73
N LEU A 65 18.39 -2.05 -14.72
CA LEU A 65 19.46 -1.26 -14.11
C LEU A 65 20.55 -2.15 -13.50
N PHE A 66 20.16 -3.22 -12.80
CA PHE A 66 21.09 -4.18 -12.23
C PHE A 66 21.88 -4.91 -13.31
N LEU A 67 21.23 -5.27 -14.42
CA LEU A 67 21.89 -5.87 -15.58
C LEU A 67 22.90 -4.89 -16.21
N CYS A 68 22.52 -3.64 -16.45
CA CYS A 68 23.43 -2.60 -16.94
C CYS A 68 24.64 -2.42 -16.01
N PHE A 69 24.42 -2.43 -14.69
CA PHE A 69 25.49 -2.33 -13.70
C PHE A 69 26.43 -3.53 -13.70
N LEU A 70 25.89 -4.75 -13.85
CA LEU A 70 26.70 -5.96 -13.98
C LEU A 70 27.50 -5.99 -15.29
N LEU A 71 26.92 -5.51 -16.40
CA LEU A 71 27.60 -5.40 -17.68
C LEU A 71 28.74 -4.37 -17.60
N ASP A 72 28.51 -3.18 -17.03
CA ASP A 72 29.56 -2.16 -16.82
C ASP A 72 30.68 -2.65 -15.86
N TYR A 73 30.32 -3.50 -14.89
CA TYR A 73 31.30 -4.17 -14.03
C TYR A 73 32.14 -5.22 -14.79
N LYS A 74 31.50 -6.15 -15.53
CA LYS A 74 32.14 -7.32 -16.17
C LYS A 74 32.79 -7.05 -17.51
N LEU A 75 32.23 -6.15 -18.32
CA LEU A 75 32.74 -5.76 -19.63
C LEU A 75 33.43 -4.41 -19.48
N PRO A 76 34.72 -4.36 -19.09
CA PRO A 76 35.51 -3.19 -19.41
C PRO A 76 35.59 -3.15 -20.94
N LEU A 77 34.75 -2.34 -21.59
CA LEU A 77 34.79 -2.11 -23.03
C LEU A 77 36.22 -1.69 -23.41
N LYS A 78 36.96 -2.67 -23.93
CA LYS A 78 38.18 -2.68 -24.77
C LYS A 78 39.23 -1.56 -24.67
N GLU A 79 39.28 -0.75 -23.63
CA GLU A 79 40.27 0.32 -23.48
C GLU A 79 41.28 0.10 -22.34
N LYS A 80 41.51 -1.15 -21.92
CA LYS A 80 42.57 -1.46 -20.95
C LYS A 80 43.87 -2.01 -21.53
N ILE A 81 43.95 -2.26 -22.83
CA ILE A 81 45.11 -3.01 -23.39
C ILE A 81 45.95 -2.20 -24.39
N LEU A 82 45.41 -1.22 -25.13
CA LEU A 82 46.16 -0.70 -26.28
C LEU A 82 46.74 0.71 -26.14
N PHE A 83 46.24 1.60 -25.27
CA PHE A 83 46.67 3.00 -25.31
C PHE A 83 46.59 3.73 -23.96
N SER A 84 47.19 3.18 -22.91
CA SER A 84 47.77 4.00 -21.84
C SER A 84 48.65 3.17 -20.93
N GLY A 85 49.96 3.44 -20.94
CA GLY A 85 50.92 2.95 -19.95
C GLY A 85 50.76 3.57 -18.56
N THR A 86 49.55 4.02 -18.19
CA THR A 86 49.20 4.42 -16.84
C THR A 86 48.06 3.56 -16.35
N TYR A 87 48.34 2.79 -15.30
CA TYR A 87 47.39 2.03 -14.51
C TYR A 87 46.29 2.96 -13.97
N ALA A 88 45.25 3.24 -14.76
CA ALA A 88 43.99 3.71 -14.23
C ALA A 88 43.34 2.52 -13.51
N SER A 89 43.69 2.39 -12.24
CA SER A 89 43.00 1.58 -11.24
C SER A 89 41.49 1.76 -11.46
N LYS A 90 40.79 0.70 -11.84
CA LYS A 90 39.32 0.71 -11.83
C LYS A 90 38.97 0.86 -10.35
N ASP A 91 38.26 1.93 -9.97
CA ASP A 91 37.78 2.10 -8.60
C ASP A 91 36.67 1.09 -8.32
N ILE A 92 37.06 -0.18 -8.14
CA ILE A 92 36.22 -1.30 -7.72
C ILE A 92 35.44 -0.92 -6.44
N THR A 93 36.00 0.00 -5.66
CA THR A 93 35.40 0.65 -4.51
C THR A 93 34.01 1.23 -4.79
N ILE A 94 33.79 1.90 -5.93
CA ILE A 94 32.48 2.50 -6.27
C ILE A 94 31.41 1.42 -6.42
N TYR A 95 31.72 0.36 -7.16
CA TYR A 95 30.78 -0.76 -7.35
C TYR A 95 30.46 -1.47 -6.02
N LYS A 96 31.47 -1.65 -5.16
CA LYS A 96 31.28 -2.23 -3.82
C LYS A 96 30.39 -1.34 -2.95
N ILE A 97 30.62 -0.02 -2.96
CA ILE A 97 29.78 0.95 -2.22
C ILE A 97 28.35 0.91 -2.74
N ALA A 98 28.13 0.83 -4.06
CA ALA A 98 26.80 0.80 -4.64
C ALA A 98 26.01 -0.46 -4.21
N ILE A 99 26.62 -1.64 -4.28
CA ILE A 99 26.01 -2.89 -3.85
C ILE A 99 25.72 -2.85 -2.34
N LEU A 100 26.71 -2.47 -1.54
CA LEU A 100 26.55 -2.40 -0.09
C LEU A 100 25.51 -1.36 0.32
N GLY A 101 25.47 -0.21 -0.34
CA GLY A 101 24.49 0.85 -0.14
C GLY A 101 23.07 0.40 -0.49
N SER A 102 22.90 -0.29 -1.62
CA SER A 102 21.62 -0.88 -2.02
C SER A 102 21.11 -1.88 -0.99
N PHE A 103 21.96 -2.81 -0.54
CA PHE A 103 21.56 -3.77 0.51
C PHE A 103 21.27 -3.06 1.84
N SER A 104 22.11 -2.09 2.23
CA SER A 104 21.92 -1.30 3.45
C SER A 104 20.56 -0.61 3.46
N LEU A 105 20.18 0.07 2.37
CA LEU A 105 18.86 0.72 2.26
C LEU A 105 17.72 -0.29 2.23
N PHE A 106 17.88 -1.40 1.52
CA PHE A 106 16.90 -2.48 1.51
C PHE A 106 16.62 -3.01 2.94
N PHE A 107 17.66 -3.25 3.74
CA PHE A 107 17.48 -3.68 5.13
C PHE A 107 16.99 -2.55 6.03
N ALA A 108 17.44 -1.31 5.84
CA ALA A 108 16.97 -0.16 6.61
C ALA A 108 15.45 0.04 6.47
N THR A 109 14.90 -0.17 5.27
CA THR A 109 13.45 -0.08 5.04
C THR A 109 12.65 -1.14 5.83
N SER A 110 13.27 -2.28 6.18
CA SER A 110 12.63 -3.31 7.02
C SER A 110 12.44 -2.88 8.48
N LEU A 111 13.28 -1.96 8.97
CA LEU A 111 13.18 -1.41 10.33
C LEU A 111 12.01 -0.43 10.45
N VAL A 112 11.64 0.23 9.35
CA VAL A 112 10.49 1.13 9.28
C VAL A 112 9.22 0.32 8.98
N LYS A 113 8.90 -0.65 9.85
CA LYS A 113 7.69 -1.44 9.72
C LYS A 113 6.47 -0.62 10.15
N ILE A 114 5.87 0.09 9.20
CA ILE A 114 4.59 0.79 9.45
C ILE A 114 3.48 -0.26 9.35
N PRO A 115 2.71 -0.52 10.43
CA PRO A 115 1.66 -1.52 10.43
C PRO A 115 0.41 -1.00 9.70
N PHE A 116 0.45 -0.89 8.38
CA PHE A 116 -0.76 -0.69 7.58
C PHE A 116 -1.55 -2.01 7.50
N LYS A 117 -2.18 -2.42 8.62
CA LYS A 117 -3.17 -3.50 8.58
C LYS A 117 -4.47 -2.91 8.00
N PRO A 118 -5.03 -3.46 6.91
CA PRO A 118 -6.30 -3.00 6.39
C PRO A 118 -7.38 -3.15 7.47
N LEU A 119 -8.07 -2.04 7.77
CA LEU A 119 -9.15 -2.03 8.75
C LEU A 119 -10.32 -2.85 8.22
N LYS A 120 -10.66 -3.94 8.91
CA LYS A 120 -11.84 -4.75 8.58
C LYS A 120 -13.10 -4.00 9.02
N LEU A 121 -13.65 -3.20 8.11
CA LEU A 121 -14.83 -2.33 8.32
C LEU A 121 -16.19 -3.05 8.21
N ASN A 122 -16.23 -4.38 8.32
CA ASN A 122 -17.49 -5.14 8.26
C ASN A 122 -18.39 -4.88 9.48
N TYR A 123 -17.79 -4.50 10.61
CA TYR A 123 -18.46 -4.14 11.85
C TYR A 123 -18.02 -2.74 12.28
N PRO A 124 -18.82 -2.03 13.10
CA PRO A 124 -18.42 -0.74 13.64
C PRO A 124 -17.11 -0.87 14.42
N ILE A 125 -16.15 -0.02 14.07
CA ILE A 125 -14.83 0.04 14.67
C ILE A 125 -14.87 1.11 15.75
N LEU A 126 -14.59 0.73 17.00
CA LEU A 126 -14.42 1.66 18.11
C LEU A 126 -12.92 1.86 18.36
N ILE A 127 -12.47 3.08 18.14
CA ILE A 127 -11.14 3.53 18.55
C ILE A 127 -11.22 3.92 20.02
N TYR A 128 -10.43 3.25 20.86
CA TYR A 128 -10.49 3.39 22.30
C TYR A 128 -9.12 3.53 22.95
N GLU A 129 -9.11 3.99 24.20
CA GLU A 129 -7.93 4.05 25.06
C GLU A 129 -8.21 3.32 26.39
N LYS A 130 -7.22 2.56 26.90
CA LYS A 130 -7.40 1.67 28.07
C LYS A 130 -7.87 2.41 29.34
N ASN A 131 -7.46 3.66 29.50
CA ASN A 131 -7.72 4.47 30.70
C ASN A 131 -8.90 5.44 30.53
N CYS A 132 -9.66 5.37 29.44
CA CYS A 132 -10.77 6.27 29.20
C CYS A 132 -12.09 5.74 29.79
N HIS A 133 -12.73 6.52 30.67
CA HIS A 133 -14.03 6.20 31.25
C HIS A 133 -15.13 6.09 30.18
N PHE A 134 -15.18 7.06 29.27
CA PHE A 134 -16.16 7.14 28.19
C PHE A 134 -16.07 5.97 27.19
N CYS A 135 -14.85 5.45 26.94
CA CYS A 135 -14.67 4.25 26.12
C CYS A 135 -15.32 3.02 26.75
N LYS A 136 -15.14 2.84 28.07
CA LYS A 136 -15.70 1.70 28.81
C LYS A 136 -17.22 1.74 28.83
N GLU A 137 -17.82 2.93 28.86
CA GLU A 137 -19.28 3.07 28.77
C GLU A 137 -19.82 2.57 27.43
N VAL A 138 -19.20 2.98 26.32
CA VAL A 138 -19.61 2.55 24.98
C VAL A 138 -19.43 1.04 24.81
N GLU A 139 -18.32 0.48 25.30
CA GLU A 139 -18.07 -0.96 25.25
C GLU A 139 -19.11 -1.75 26.06
N LYS A 140 -19.42 -1.30 27.28
CA LYS A 140 -20.45 -1.91 28.13
C LYS A 140 -21.83 -1.83 27.47
N PHE A 141 -22.17 -0.70 26.86
CA PHE A 141 -23.42 -0.51 26.14
C PHE A 141 -23.56 -1.51 24.98
N ALA A 142 -22.53 -1.63 24.14
CA ALA A 142 -22.55 -2.56 23.03
C ALA A 142 -22.64 -4.02 23.48
N LYS A 143 -21.91 -4.41 24.53
CA LYS A 143 -21.99 -5.75 25.14
C LYS A 143 -23.40 -6.04 25.66
N LYS A 144 -24.03 -5.10 26.36
CA LYS A 144 -25.40 -5.25 26.89
C LYS A 144 -26.44 -5.46 25.78
N HIS A 145 -26.22 -4.86 24.62
CA HIS A 145 -27.12 -4.94 23.47
C HIS A 145 -26.69 -5.98 22.41
N ASN A 146 -25.71 -6.84 22.70
CA ASN A 146 -25.16 -7.85 21.77
C ASN A 146 -24.73 -7.27 20.41
N ILE A 147 -24.21 -6.04 20.40
CA ILE A 147 -23.76 -5.38 19.18
C ILE A 147 -22.30 -5.77 18.92
N PRO A 148 -21.98 -6.34 17.74
CA PRO A 148 -20.60 -6.66 17.39
C PRO A 148 -19.80 -5.37 17.18
N LEU A 149 -18.71 -5.19 17.93
CA LEU A 149 -17.77 -4.08 17.80
C LEU A 149 -16.35 -4.60 17.59
N ASN A 150 -15.64 -4.00 16.64
CA ASN A 150 -14.21 -4.19 16.48
C ASN A 150 -13.47 -3.12 17.29
N LEU A 151 -12.64 -3.54 18.25
CA LEU A 151 -11.90 -2.63 19.11
C LEU A 151 -10.49 -2.41 18.57
N TYR A 152 -10.12 -1.14 18.36
CA TYR A 152 -8.77 -0.75 17.98
C TYR A 152 -8.23 0.26 18.99
N LYS A 153 -7.00 0.07 19.45
CA LYS A 153 -6.39 1.03 20.38
C LYS A 153 -5.94 2.28 19.61
N ALA A 154 -6.07 3.44 20.24
CA ALA A 154 -5.73 4.72 19.61
C ALA A 154 -4.25 4.84 19.21
N ASP A 155 -3.32 4.20 19.93
CA ASP A 155 -1.90 4.12 19.60
C ASP A 155 -1.65 3.36 18.28
N GLU A 156 -2.43 2.31 18.02
CA GLU A 156 -2.32 1.50 16.79
C GLU A 156 -2.85 2.24 15.54
N VAL A 157 -3.71 3.24 15.71
CA VAL A 157 -4.35 4.00 14.61
C VAL A 157 -4.12 5.51 14.69
N ILE A 158 -3.09 5.95 15.41
CA ILE A 158 -2.82 7.37 15.67
C ILE A 158 -2.72 8.20 14.38
N SER A 159 -2.12 7.63 13.33
CA SER A 159 -1.99 8.29 12.02
C SER A 159 -3.35 8.56 11.38
N LEU A 160 -4.29 7.62 11.52
CA LEU A 160 -5.66 7.78 11.00
C LEU A 160 -6.43 8.83 11.80
N VAL A 161 -6.33 8.80 13.14
CA VAL A 161 -7.01 9.75 14.02
C VAL A 161 -6.56 11.19 13.71
N ARG A 162 -5.25 11.39 13.56
CA ARG A 162 -4.67 12.68 13.16
C ARG A 162 -5.10 13.11 11.76
N LEU A 163 -5.10 12.20 10.78
CA LEU A 163 -5.53 12.49 9.41
C LEU A 163 -6.99 12.98 9.36
N LEU A 164 -7.84 12.39 10.21
CA LEU A 164 -9.25 12.75 10.31
C LEU A 164 -9.50 13.98 11.20
N ASN A 165 -8.45 14.59 11.76
CA ASN A 165 -8.50 15.77 12.63
C ASN A 165 -9.42 15.60 13.87
N TYR A 166 -9.53 14.37 14.39
CA TYR A 166 -10.22 14.11 15.65
C TYR A 166 -9.19 14.07 16.77
N ASN A 167 -9.44 14.83 17.84
CA ASN A 167 -8.54 14.93 18.98
C ASN A 167 -9.10 14.24 20.23
N ASN A 168 -10.39 13.88 20.25
CA ASN A 168 -11.01 13.22 21.39
C ASN A 168 -11.37 11.77 21.08
N ILE A 169 -11.36 10.96 22.13
CA ILE A 169 -11.69 9.53 22.12
C ILE A 169 -12.88 9.36 23.09
N PRO A 170 -13.88 8.49 22.83
CA PRO A 170 -13.96 7.49 21.76
C PRO A 170 -14.39 8.01 20.39
N ILE A 171 -13.92 7.32 19.34
CA ILE A 171 -14.33 7.55 17.94
C ILE A 171 -14.86 6.23 17.37
N LEU A 172 -16.03 6.27 16.74
CA LEU A 172 -16.60 5.15 16.00
C LEU A 172 -16.45 5.39 14.51
N ILE A 173 -15.88 4.42 13.78
CA ILE A 173 -15.80 4.42 12.32
C ILE A 173 -16.64 3.26 11.79
N TYR A 174 -17.56 3.55 10.86
CA TYR A 174 -18.40 2.55 10.21
C TYR A 174 -18.57 2.85 8.72
N LYS A 175 -18.64 1.81 7.90
CA LYS A 175 -18.90 1.93 6.46
C LYS A 175 -20.33 1.46 6.14
N GLU A 176 -21.18 2.37 5.66
CA GLU A 176 -22.54 2.06 5.21
C GLU A 176 -22.74 2.54 3.77
N ASN A 177 -23.24 1.68 2.88
CA ASN A 177 -23.60 2.06 1.51
C ASN A 177 -22.49 2.84 0.77
N GLY A 178 -21.23 2.43 0.95
CA GLY A 178 -20.06 3.09 0.35
C GLY A 178 -19.61 4.38 1.03
N LYS A 179 -20.33 4.89 2.04
CA LYS A 179 -19.95 6.07 2.82
C LYS A 179 -19.30 5.66 4.14
N THR A 180 -18.17 6.28 4.47
CA THR A 180 -17.55 6.17 5.78
C THR A 180 -18.17 7.21 6.71
N ILE A 181 -18.73 6.74 7.82
CA ILE A 181 -19.31 7.55 8.87
C ILE A 181 -18.33 7.51 10.03
N VAL A 182 -17.96 8.69 10.52
CA VAL A 182 -17.12 8.85 11.71
C VAL A 182 -17.93 9.61 12.76
N ILE A 183 -17.94 9.11 13.98
CA ILE A 183 -18.73 9.65 15.09
C ILE A 183 -17.80 9.81 16.29
N GLU A 184 -17.72 11.01 16.82
CA GLU A 184 -16.93 11.33 18.00
C GLU A 184 -17.85 11.43 19.23
N GLY A 185 -17.39 10.97 20.39
CA GLY A 185 -18.10 11.16 21.66
C GLY A 185 -19.00 9.98 22.07
N ALA A 186 -18.98 9.65 23.37
CA ALA A 186 -19.67 8.45 23.86
C ALA A 186 -21.20 8.50 23.72
N GLU A 187 -21.83 9.66 23.95
CA GLU A 187 -23.28 9.79 23.82
C GLU A 187 -23.76 9.66 22.38
N ASP A 188 -23.07 10.31 21.43
CA ASP A 188 -23.40 10.24 20.01
C ASP A 188 -23.22 8.84 19.45
N ILE A 189 -22.15 8.16 19.88
CA ILE A 189 -21.91 6.75 19.53
C ILE A 189 -23.02 5.86 20.09
N LYS A 190 -23.40 5.98 21.38
CA LYS A 190 -24.50 5.22 22.00
C LYS A 190 -25.82 5.45 21.25
N ASN A 191 -26.14 6.70 20.95
CA ASN A 191 -27.35 7.09 20.22
C ASN A 191 -27.39 6.52 18.80
N TRP A 192 -26.26 6.56 18.09
CA TRP A 192 -26.16 6.00 16.75
C TRP A 192 -26.30 4.48 16.75
N LEU A 193 -25.60 3.78 17.65
CA LEU A 193 -25.70 2.33 17.80
C LEU A 193 -27.14 1.91 18.09
N LYS A 194 -27.84 2.61 18.98
CA LYS A 194 -29.25 2.38 19.27
C LYS A 194 -30.13 2.53 18.02
N LYS A 195 -30.02 3.65 17.30
CA LYS A 195 -30.81 3.90 16.07
C LYS A 195 -30.56 2.86 14.97
N LYS A 196 -29.30 2.45 14.81
CA LYS A 196 -28.88 1.48 13.79
C LYS A 196 -29.49 0.11 14.05
N TYR A 197 -29.25 -0.44 15.23
CA TYR A 197 -29.61 -1.83 15.53
C TYR A 197 -31.09 -1.99 15.89
N GLN A 198 -31.76 -0.97 16.42
CA GLN A 198 -33.22 -0.99 16.57
C GLN A 198 -33.96 -1.02 15.22
N LYS A 199 -33.47 -0.29 14.20
CA LYS A 199 -34.05 -0.35 12.84
C LYS A 199 -33.86 -1.73 12.20
N THR A 200 -32.78 -2.43 12.51
CA THR A 200 -32.50 -3.78 12.01
C THR A 200 -33.44 -4.82 12.61
N GLU A 201 -33.76 -4.74 13.90
CA GLU A 201 -34.73 -5.64 14.56
C GLU A 201 -36.15 -5.45 13.99
N VAL A 202 -36.59 -4.20 13.78
CA VAL A 202 -37.91 -3.89 13.21
C VAL A 202 -38.01 -4.35 11.74
N LYS A 203 -36.93 -4.22 10.95
CA LYS A 203 -36.90 -4.74 9.58
C LYS A 203 -36.94 -6.26 9.52
N LYS A 204 -36.14 -6.95 10.37
CA LYS A 204 -36.15 -8.42 10.45
C LYS A 204 -37.52 -8.97 10.87
N GLN A 205 -38.15 -8.38 11.89
CA GLN A 205 -39.52 -8.79 12.28
C GLN A 205 -40.55 -8.53 11.18
N LYS A 206 -40.41 -7.45 10.42
CA LYS A 206 -41.33 -7.14 9.31
C LYS A 206 -41.12 -8.09 8.12
N GLU A 207 -39.88 -8.48 7.83
CA GLU A 207 -39.53 -9.46 6.80
C GLU A 207 -39.93 -10.88 7.19
N GLU A 208 -39.75 -11.30 8.45
CA GLU A 208 -40.21 -12.59 8.97
C GLU A 208 -41.74 -12.68 8.91
N LYS A 209 -42.45 -11.63 9.34
CA LYS A 209 -43.91 -11.57 9.26
C LYS A 209 -44.39 -11.55 7.79
N PHE A 210 -43.64 -10.95 6.88
CA PHE A 210 -43.93 -10.95 5.44
C PHE A 210 -43.63 -12.30 4.79
N GLN A 211 -42.58 -13.02 5.23
CA GLN A 211 -42.27 -14.39 4.79
C GLN A 211 -43.29 -15.42 5.30
N ASP A 212 -43.80 -15.27 6.52
CA ASP A 212 -44.88 -16.11 7.04
C ASP A 212 -46.20 -15.88 6.27
N ILE A 213 -46.49 -14.62 5.90
CA ILE A 213 -47.61 -14.30 5.00
C ILE A 213 -47.38 -14.89 3.60
N PHE A 214 -46.17 -14.81 3.05
CA PHE A 214 -45.82 -15.42 1.76
C PHE A 214 -45.82 -16.96 1.78
N LYS A 215 -45.50 -17.61 2.90
CA LYS A 215 -45.68 -19.07 3.05
C LYS A 215 -47.15 -19.46 3.08
N THR A 216 -48.00 -18.59 3.62
CA THR A 216 -49.45 -18.83 3.68
C THR A 216 -50.13 -18.61 2.31
N ILE A 217 -49.58 -17.72 1.48
CA ILE A 217 -50.13 -17.37 0.16
C ILE A 217 -49.42 -18.10 -1.00
N GLY A 218 -48.16 -18.51 -0.83
CA GLY A 218 -47.28 -19.09 -1.85
C GLY A 218 -47.48 -20.57 -2.17
N LYS A 219 -48.67 -21.13 -1.91
CA LYS A 219 -49.09 -22.43 -2.46
C LYS A 219 -49.71 -22.29 -3.86
N GLN A 220 -49.74 -21.09 -4.42
CA GLN A 220 -50.07 -20.85 -5.84
C GLN A 220 -48.92 -20.09 -6.53
N ASN A 221 -48.24 -20.86 -7.37
CA ASN A 221 -47.35 -20.50 -8.49
C ASN A 221 -47.08 -19.01 -8.72
N PHE A 222 -45.80 -18.60 -8.63
CA PHE A 222 -45.21 -17.75 -9.67
C PHE A 222 -43.67 -17.77 -9.62
N LEU A 223 -43.07 -18.38 -10.65
CA LEU A 223 -41.67 -18.23 -11.00
C LEU A 223 -41.49 -16.85 -11.64
N ILE A 224 -40.84 -15.91 -10.94
CA ILE A 224 -40.24 -14.75 -11.59
C ILE A 224 -38.72 -14.86 -11.46
N LYS A 225 -38.11 -15.10 -12.61
CA LYS A 225 -36.69 -14.96 -12.88
C LYS A 225 -36.43 -13.46 -13.03
N ASN A 226 -35.69 -12.85 -12.11
CA ASN A 226 -35.23 -11.47 -12.25
C ASN A 226 -33.72 -11.48 -12.51
N ASP A 227 -33.38 -11.40 -13.79
CA ASP A 227 -32.14 -10.78 -14.26
C ASP A 227 -32.25 -9.27 -14.01
N ALA A 228 -31.37 -8.73 -13.17
CA ALA A 228 -31.11 -7.30 -13.13
C ALA A 228 -29.68 -7.05 -12.66
N THR A 229 -28.78 -7.13 -13.63
CA THR A 229 -27.44 -6.56 -13.59
C THR A 229 -27.58 -5.04 -13.36
N SER A 230 -26.95 -4.49 -12.32
CA SER A 230 -26.56 -3.07 -12.31
C SER A 230 -25.12 -2.95 -11.84
N ARG A 231 -24.23 -2.94 -12.84
CA ARG A 231 -22.85 -2.48 -12.72
C ARG A 231 -22.87 -0.95 -12.81
N SER A 232 -22.42 -0.27 -11.77
CA SER A 232 -21.94 1.11 -11.90
C SER A 232 -21.00 1.49 -10.76
N THR A 233 -19.98 0.68 -10.52
CA THR A 233 -18.76 1.10 -9.80
C THR A 233 -17.60 0.24 -10.29
N CYS A 234 -16.48 0.88 -10.63
CA CYS A 234 -15.21 0.16 -10.73
C CYS A 234 -14.78 -0.15 -9.30
N ALA A 235 -14.72 -1.43 -8.95
CA ALA A 235 -13.92 -1.87 -7.82
C ALA A 235 -12.47 -1.55 -8.17
N ILE A 236 -11.75 -0.90 -7.26
CA ILE A 236 -10.29 -0.89 -7.33
C ILE A 236 -9.88 -2.32 -7.01
N ASP A 237 -9.69 -3.11 -8.05
CA ASP A 237 -9.06 -4.41 -7.93
C ASP A 237 -7.58 -4.14 -7.64
N GLN A 238 -7.15 -4.43 -6.41
CA GLN A 238 -5.75 -4.32 -5.99
C GLN A 238 -4.85 -5.36 -6.70
N SER A 239 -5.37 -6.06 -7.72
CA SER A 239 -4.62 -7.03 -8.52
C SER A 239 -4.35 -6.62 -9.97
N GLN A 240 -4.67 -5.39 -10.41
CA GLN A 240 -4.28 -4.96 -11.76
C GLN A 240 -2.78 -4.57 -11.82
N PRO A 241 -1.99 -5.18 -12.73
CA PRO A 241 -0.60 -4.81 -12.93
C PRO A 241 -0.52 -3.39 -13.48
N CYS A 242 0.39 -2.59 -12.91
CA CYS A 242 0.72 -1.28 -13.45
C CYS A 242 1.26 -1.44 -14.89
N GLU A 243 0.52 -0.91 -15.87
CA GLU A 243 1.02 -0.64 -17.23
C GLU A 243 2.01 0.54 -17.24
#